data_AF-A0A7U6L8Y5-F1
#
_entry.id   AF-A0A7U6L8Y5-F1
#
_cell.length_a   1.000
_cell.length_b   1.000
_cell.length_c   1.000
_cell.angle_alpha   90.00
_cell.angle_beta   90.00
_cell.angle_gamma   90.00
#
_symmetry.space_group_name_H-M   'P 1'
#
loop_
_entity.id
_entity.type
_entity.pdbx_description
1 polymer ?
#
loop_
_entity_poly.entity_id
_entity_poly.type
_entity_poly.pdbx_seq_one_letter_code
_entity_poly.pdbx_strand_id
1 'polypeptide(L)'
;MMNLVKDVIKKGVQIMKRQFFKIFVLLFFIGNLSFTGNVSNKWKVFGNKEYDIEISKGRRRLNDEISVDDEGVYYLGIKVKNSENLVNIKQEKLKINFKNLELIKPNVKNIVEKKYFLKDGERIFAIYGTLINELKGVDYNTFKLISEDVALDKDKIYIFGIGEIIVEQGYHGPYFSMEKITGTPPAEDFKFINENLKHNKMFFENNKKLYFLSDGWLNEYRAKELKNIDKKTFKPLEYEFIKDKKSVYYYNSEIDDFVKLEGADTKTFEVIGNGYAKDRNKIYFYDIFRINKYPIKVFADKNSFTIFENMDAEGFSYAKDKDHIYCNGKILEGADYESFKTSRDERYSINKGTVKDKNHEYLKCTIKTF
;
A
#
# COMPACT_ATOMS: atom_id res chain seq x y z
N MET A 1 -9.98 -55.01 -7.62
CA MET A 1 -9.03 -53.96 -7.14
C MET A 1 -9.23 -52.59 -7.78
N MET A 2 -9.61 -52.47 -9.06
CA MET A 2 -9.80 -51.16 -9.75
C MET A 2 -11.02 -50.32 -9.31
N ASN A 3 -11.97 -50.88 -8.56
CA ASN A 3 -13.12 -50.14 -8.02
C ASN A 3 -12.89 -49.60 -6.60
N LEU A 4 -11.94 -50.16 -5.84
CA LEU A 4 -11.58 -49.63 -4.51
C LEU A 4 -10.74 -48.34 -4.62
N VAL A 5 -9.88 -48.24 -5.65
CA VAL A 5 -9.03 -47.06 -5.89
C VAL A 5 -9.84 -45.88 -6.43
N LYS A 6 -10.87 -46.12 -7.26
CA LYS A 6 -11.80 -45.08 -7.73
C LYS A 6 -12.63 -44.48 -6.60
N ASP A 7 -13.07 -45.28 -5.62
CA ASP A 7 -13.85 -44.78 -4.49
C ASP A 7 -13.01 -44.08 -3.41
N VAL A 8 -11.75 -44.50 -3.22
CA VAL A 8 -10.79 -43.78 -2.34
C VAL A 8 -10.38 -42.43 -2.95
N ILE A 9 -10.23 -42.34 -4.27
CA ILE A 9 -9.93 -41.08 -4.98
C ILE A 9 -11.19 -40.18 -5.06
N LYS A 10 -12.40 -40.73 -5.27
CA LYS A 10 -13.66 -39.95 -5.21
C LYS A 10 -13.92 -39.40 -3.81
N LYS A 11 -13.69 -40.17 -2.75
CA LYS A 11 -13.83 -39.70 -1.35
C LYS A 11 -12.73 -38.71 -0.96
N GLY A 12 -11.48 -38.93 -1.40
CA GLY A 12 -10.36 -38.01 -1.14
C GLY A 12 -10.50 -36.64 -1.83
N VAL A 13 -11.13 -36.60 -3.01
CA VAL A 13 -11.40 -35.38 -3.79
C VAL A 13 -12.73 -34.71 -3.41
N GLN A 14 -13.75 -35.45 -2.96
CA GLN A 14 -15.00 -34.86 -2.45
C GLN A 14 -14.81 -34.05 -1.17
N ILE A 15 -13.89 -34.47 -0.30
CA ILE A 15 -13.66 -33.81 0.99
C ILE A 15 -12.87 -32.51 0.82
N MET A 16 -11.98 -32.42 -0.18
CA MET A 16 -11.21 -31.21 -0.49
C MET A 16 -11.96 -30.14 -1.29
N LYS A 17 -13.17 -30.41 -1.83
CA LYS A 17 -13.78 -29.53 -2.84
C LYS A 17 -15.00 -28.71 -2.41
N ARG A 18 -15.67 -29.02 -1.30
CA ARG A 18 -16.94 -28.33 -0.97
C ARG A 18 -16.78 -27.04 -0.17
N GLN A 19 -15.79 -26.95 0.71
CA GLN A 19 -15.63 -25.81 1.64
C GLN A 19 -14.83 -24.67 1.02
N PHE A 20 -13.72 -24.97 0.34
CA PHE A 20 -12.97 -24.00 -0.44
C PHE A 20 -13.83 -23.39 -1.56
N PHE A 21 -14.65 -24.20 -2.23
CA PHE A 21 -15.62 -23.72 -3.22
C PHE A 21 -16.68 -22.82 -2.58
N LYS A 22 -17.16 -23.12 -1.37
CA LYS A 22 -18.09 -22.23 -0.64
C LYS A 22 -17.48 -20.87 -0.32
N ILE A 23 -16.21 -20.81 0.10
CA ILE A 23 -15.49 -19.54 0.33
C ILE A 23 -15.35 -18.77 -0.99
N PHE A 24 -14.92 -19.45 -2.05
CA PHE A 24 -14.74 -18.85 -3.37
C PHE A 24 -16.08 -18.32 -3.93
N VAL A 25 -17.16 -19.07 -3.75
CA VAL A 25 -18.52 -18.69 -4.14
C VAL A 25 -19.07 -17.55 -3.27
N LEU A 26 -18.79 -17.53 -1.97
CA LEU A 26 -19.18 -16.44 -1.06
C LEU A 26 -18.47 -15.13 -1.46
N LEU A 27 -17.16 -15.17 -1.74
CA LEU A 27 -16.39 -14.04 -2.24
C LEU A 27 -16.88 -13.57 -3.63
N PHE A 28 -17.35 -14.50 -4.46
CA PHE A 28 -17.99 -14.21 -5.74
C PHE A 28 -19.34 -13.50 -5.59
N PHE A 29 -20.23 -13.98 -4.69
CA PHE A 29 -21.56 -13.39 -4.49
C PHE A 29 -21.55 -12.04 -3.74
N ILE A 30 -20.50 -11.75 -2.96
CA ILE A 30 -20.40 -10.48 -2.21
C ILE A 30 -19.82 -9.33 -3.06
N GLY A 31 -19.58 -9.56 -4.36
CA GLY A 31 -19.46 -8.49 -5.36
C GLY A 31 -18.07 -7.93 -5.63
N ASN A 32 -17.00 -8.50 -5.06
CA ASN A 32 -15.61 -8.04 -5.31
C ASN A 32 -14.73 -9.03 -6.10
N LEU A 33 -15.31 -10.12 -6.60
CA LEU A 33 -14.79 -10.82 -7.77
C LEU A 33 -15.48 -10.25 -9.02
N SER A 34 -15.23 -8.98 -9.30
CA SER A 34 -15.56 -8.41 -10.60
C SER A 34 -14.59 -8.98 -11.63
N PHE A 35 -15.09 -9.86 -12.51
CA PHE A 35 -14.46 -10.06 -13.81
C PHE A 35 -14.62 -8.76 -14.59
N THR A 36 -13.65 -7.86 -14.49
CA THR A 36 -13.55 -6.74 -15.43
C THR A 36 -12.87 -7.24 -16.69
N GLY A 37 -13.62 -7.27 -17.80
CA GLY A 37 -13.04 -7.03 -19.13
C GLY A 37 -13.06 -8.19 -20.12
N ASN A 38 -14.04 -8.12 -21.04
CA ASN A 38 -14.02 -8.54 -22.43
C ASN A 38 -13.78 -10.02 -22.78
N VAL A 39 -14.88 -10.68 -23.14
CA VAL A 39 -14.89 -11.74 -24.16
C VAL A 39 -14.48 -11.10 -25.49
N SER A 40 -13.18 -11.13 -25.78
CA SER A 40 -12.65 -10.85 -27.12
C SER A 40 -12.49 -12.19 -27.85
N ASN A 41 -13.34 -12.43 -28.84
CA ASN A 41 -13.17 -13.49 -29.84
C ASN A 41 -11.99 -13.16 -30.77
N LYS A 42 -10.77 -13.09 -30.22
CA LYS A 42 -9.48 -13.15 -30.92
C LYS A 42 -8.36 -13.09 -29.89
N TRP A 43 -7.68 -14.21 -29.77
CA TRP A 43 -6.44 -14.47 -29.05
C TRP A 43 -5.44 -13.32 -29.21
N LYS A 44 -5.17 -12.56 -28.13
CA LYS A 44 -3.98 -11.71 -27.95
C LYS A 44 -3.73 -11.44 -26.46
N VAL A 45 -2.66 -12.10 -25.98
CA VAL A 45 -1.64 -11.74 -24.96
C VAL A 45 -2.02 -10.79 -23.81
N PHE A 46 -1.80 -11.27 -22.57
CA PHE A 46 -1.46 -10.45 -21.41
C PHE A 46 -0.20 -11.02 -20.76
N GLY A 47 0.90 -10.29 -20.85
CA GLY A 47 2.17 -10.57 -20.22
C GLY A 47 3.13 -9.40 -20.48
N ASN A 48 3.81 -8.92 -19.44
CA ASN A 48 4.97 -8.04 -19.61
C ASN A 48 5.97 -8.70 -20.57
N LYS A 49 6.56 -7.90 -21.46
CA LYS A 49 7.26 -8.23 -22.72
C LYS A 49 8.43 -9.24 -22.68
N GLU A 50 8.63 -10.08 -21.67
CA GLU A 50 9.82 -10.95 -21.57
C GLU A 50 9.59 -12.46 -21.54
N TYR A 51 8.36 -12.97 -21.45
CA TYR A 51 8.13 -14.42 -21.54
C TYR A 51 6.84 -14.74 -22.31
N ASP A 52 6.96 -14.94 -23.63
CA ASP A 52 5.90 -15.55 -24.43
C ASP A 52 5.81 -17.04 -24.09
N ILE A 53 4.93 -17.41 -23.16
CA ILE A 53 4.60 -18.81 -22.90
C ILE A 53 3.42 -19.19 -23.80
N GLU A 54 3.68 -20.08 -24.75
CA GLU A 54 2.68 -20.67 -25.63
C GLU A 54 1.52 -21.28 -24.81
N ILE A 55 0.30 -20.76 -25.03
CA ILE A 55 -0.90 -21.27 -24.36
C ILE A 55 -1.34 -22.53 -25.11
N SER A 56 -1.15 -23.69 -24.48
CA SER A 56 -1.73 -24.96 -24.93
C SER A 56 -3.26 -24.84 -25.04
N LYS A 57 -3.84 -25.35 -26.13
CA LYS A 57 -5.29 -25.44 -26.35
C LYS A 57 -5.98 -26.00 -25.09
N GLY A 58 -7.00 -25.31 -24.58
CA GLY A 58 -7.85 -25.79 -23.47
C GLY A 58 -7.76 -25.01 -22.15
N ARG A 59 -6.93 -23.95 -22.03
CA ARG A 59 -6.87 -23.13 -20.80
C ARG A 59 -8.06 -22.15 -20.68
N ARG A 60 -8.69 -22.13 -19.51
CA ARG A 60 -9.67 -21.12 -19.07
C ARG A 60 -8.99 -20.09 -18.17
N ARG A 61 -9.03 -18.81 -18.53
CA ARG A 61 -8.52 -17.70 -17.69
C ARG A 61 -9.53 -17.36 -16.59
N LEU A 62 -9.07 -17.26 -15.35
CA LEU A 62 -9.90 -16.92 -14.18
C LEU A 62 -9.73 -15.45 -13.75
N ASN A 63 -8.55 -14.86 -13.93
CA ASN A 63 -8.30 -13.42 -13.81
C ASN A 63 -6.96 -13.06 -14.47
N ASP A 64 -6.42 -11.88 -14.18
CA ASP A 64 -5.17 -11.42 -14.77
C ASP A 64 -3.94 -12.24 -14.37
N GLU A 65 -4.01 -12.92 -13.23
CA GLU A 65 -2.90 -13.64 -12.62
C GLU A 65 -3.10 -15.17 -12.66
N ILE A 66 -4.32 -15.66 -12.94
CA ILE A 66 -4.68 -17.07 -12.78
C ILE A 66 -5.35 -17.63 -14.04
N SER A 67 -4.90 -18.80 -14.49
CA SER A 67 -5.59 -19.63 -15.48
C SER A 67 -5.59 -21.12 -15.08
N VAL A 68 -6.50 -21.91 -15.66
CA VAL A 68 -6.67 -23.33 -15.34
C VAL A 68 -6.89 -24.15 -16.60
N ASP A 69 -6.38 -25.38 -16.62
CA ASP A 69 -6.77 -26.42 -17.58
C ASP A 69 -6.97 -27.78 -16.87
N ASP A 70 -7.21 -28.83 -17.66
CA ASP A 70 -7.41 -30.19 -17.15
C ASP A 70 -6.16 -30.77 -16.46
N GLU A 71 -4.99 -30.14 -16.62
CA GLU A 71 -3.71 -30.57 -16.05
C GLU A 71 -3.25 -29.75 -14.82
N GLY A 72 -3.85 -28.59 -14.53
CA GLY A 72 -3.49 -27.82 -13.34
C GLY A 72 -3.93 -26.36 -13.30
N VAL A 73 -3.48 -25.67 -12.25
CA VAL A 73 -3.67 -24.23 -12.03
C VAL A 73 -2.36 -23.49 -12.33
N TYR A 74 -2.47 -22.35 -12.99
CA TYR A 74 -1.35 -21.52 -13.42
C TYR A 74 -1.44 -20.15 -12.77
N TYR A 75 -0.36 -19.72 -12.12
CA TYR A 75 -0.22 -18.37 -11.56
C TYR A 75 0.87 -17.63 -12.34
N LEU A 76 0.53 -16.49 -12.95
CA LEU A 76 1.45 -15.67 -13.75
C LEU A 76 2.29 -16.48 -14.76
N GLY A 77 1.69 -17.52 -15.34
CA GLY A 77 2.34 -18.42 -16.32
C GLY A 77 3.06 -19.63 -15.72
N ILE A 78 3.22 -19.73 -14.40
CA ILE A 78 3.84 -20.88 -13.73
C ILE A 78 2.81 -21.99 -13.52
N LYS A 79 3.04 -23.14 -14.16
CA LYS A 79 2.22 -24.36 -14.02
C LYS A 79 2.54 -25.06 -12.69
N VAL A 80 1.57 -25.17 -11.80
CA VAL A 80 1.73 -25.97 -10.58
C VAL A 80 1.33 -27.42 -10.87
N LYS A 81 2.29 -28.24 -11.29
CA LYS A 81 2.13 -29.70 -11.50
C LYS A 81 2.68 -30.42 -10.26
N ASN A 82 1.80 -31.04 -9.47
CA ASN A 82 2.10 -31.74 -8.21
C ASN A 82 2.82 -30.88 -7.14
N SER A 83 2.14 -30.70 -6.00
CA SER A 83 2.55 -29.86 -4.85
C SER A 83 3.81 -30.32 -4.10
N GLU A 84 4.60 -31.25 -4.61
CA GLU A 84 5.70 -31.87 -3.85
C GLU A 84 7.08 -31.22 -4.09
N ASN A 85 7.28 -30.45 -5.17
CA ASN A 85 8.60 -29.90 -5.52
C ASN A 85 8.63 -28.37 -5.71
N LEU A 86 7.66 -27.64 -5.18
CA LEU A 86 7.86 -26.21 -4.91
C LEU A 86 8.74 -26.09 -3.67
N VAL A 87 9.89 -25.44 -3.81
CA VAL A 87 10.79 -24.96 -2.74
C VAL A 87 10.01 -24.75 -1.44
N ASN A 88 10.04 -25.75 -0.54
CA ASN A 88 9.58 -25.78 0.86
C ASN A 88 8.54 -24.76 1.37
N ILE A 89 7.64 -24.23 0.53
CA ILE A 89 6.39 -23.66 0.98
C ILE A 89 5.56 -24.88 1.29
N LYS A 90 5.65 -25.31 2.55
CA LYS A 90 4.79 -26.31 3.15
C LYS A 90 3.35 -25.98 2.73
N GLN A 91 2.86 -26.60 1.65
CA GLN A 91 1.44 -26.63 1.34
C GLN A 91 0.85 -27.58 2.38
N GLU A 92 0.73 -27.07 3.61
CA GLU A 92 -0.16 -27.68 4.58
C GLU A 92 -1.53 -27.64 3.91
N LYS A 93 -2.03 -28.81 3.52
CA LYS A 93 -3.45 -29.02 3.24
C LYS A 93 -4.20 -28.27 4.34
N LEU A 94 -4.84 -27.16 4.01
CA LEU A 94 -5.65 -26.38 4.95
C LEU A 94 -6.74 -27.32 5.46
N LYS A 95 -6.51 -27.98 6.60
CA LYS A 95 -7.47 -28.83 7.30
C LYS A 95 -8.45 -27.95 8.09
N ILE A 96 -8.84 -26.82 7.53
CA ILE A 96 -9.76 -25.89 8.18
C ILE A 96 -11.17 -26.28 7.75
N ASN A 97 -11.86 -27.00 8.62
CA ASN A 97 -13.24 -27.36 8.44
C ASN A 97 -14.12 -26.17 8.84
N PHE A 98 -14.68 -25.48 7.85
CA PHE A 98 -15.59 -24.35 8.06
C PHE A 98 -17.02 -24.84 8.23
N LYS A 99 -17.71 -24.36 9.28
CA LYS A 99 -19.08 -24.76 9.60
C LYS A 99 -20.09 -23.69 9.21
N ASN A 100 -19.89 -22.45 9.68
CA ASN A 100 -20.79 -21.31 9.54
C ASN A 100 -20.00 -20.05 9.14
N LEU A 101 -19.78 -19.86 7.84
CA LEU A 101 -18.98 -18.75 7.32
C LEU A 101 -19.80 -17.47 7.20
N GLU A 102 -19.33 -16.41 7.85
CA GLU A 102 -19.89 -15.06 7.77
C GLU A 102 -18.80 -14.07 7.33
N LEU A 103 -19.10 -13.18 6.38
CA LEU A 103 -18.16 -12.13 6.00
C LEU A 103 -18.27 -10.95 6.96
N ILE A 104 -17.13 -10.55 7.52
CA ILE A 104 -16.96 -9.31 8.27
C ILE A 104 -16.56 -8.22 7.27
N LYS A 105 -17.45 -7.25 7.06
CA LYS A 105 -17.19 -6.11 6.16
C LYS A 105 -16.62 -4.94 6.94
N PRO A 106 -15.58 -4.24 6.43
CA PRO A 106 -15.11 -3.01 7.04
C PRO A 106 -16.16 -1.91 6.83
N ASN A 107 -16.20 -0.95 7.75
CA ASN A 107 -17.11 0.19 7.66
C ASN A 107 -16.45 1.35 6.88
N VAL A 108 -15.96 1.07 5.66
CA VAL A 108 -15.32 2.05 4.77
C VAL A 108 -15.97 2.04 3.40
N LYS A 109 -15.92 3.18 2.70
CA LYS A 109 -16.56 3.33 1.39
C LYS A 109 -15.78 2.66 0.26
N ASN A 110 -14.45 2.56 0.38
CA ASN A 110 -13.58 2.01 -0.66
C ASN A 110 -12.62 0.97 -0.05
N ILE A 111 -12.68 -0.25 -0.56
CA ILE A 111 -11.80 -1.38 -0.24
C ILE A 111 -10.77 -1.44 -1.37
N VAL A 112 -9.49 -1.25 -1.07
CA VAL A 112 -8.39 -1.07 -2.04
C VAL A 112 -7.55 -2.34 -2.16
N GLU A 113 -7.19 -2.98 -1.04
CA GLU A 113 -6.28 -4.13 -1.01
C GLU A 113 -6.99 -5.48 -1.11
N LYS A 114 -8.32 -5.54 -1.12
CA LYS A 114 -9.09 -6.79 -1.22
C LYS A 114 -8.73 -7.78 -0.08
N LYS A 115 -8.45 -7.27 1.12
CA LYS A 115 -8.37 -8.08 2.35
C LYS A 115 -9.78 -8.43 2.81
N TYR A 116 -10.05 -9.70 3.08
CA TYR A 116 -11.34 -10.18 3.56
C TYR A 116 -11.22 -10.79 4.94
N PHE A 117 -12.19 -10.54 5.79
CA PHE A 117 -12.24 -11.13 7.13
C PHE A 117 -13.47 -12.02 7.23
N LEU A 118 -13.29 -13.29 7.56
CA LEU A 118 -14.37 -14.27 7.71
C LEU A 118 -14.46 -14.72 9.15
N LYS A 119 -15.69 -14.82 9.66
CA LYS A 119 -16.01 -15.48 10.92
C LYS A 119 -16.47 -16.90 10.64
N ASP A 120 -16.05 -17.84 11.48
CA ASP A 120 -16.55 -19.21 11.50
C ASP A 120 -16.68 -19.73 12.92
N GLY A 121 -17.86 -19.56 13.50
CA GLY A 121 -18.10 -19.80 14.92
C GLY A 121 -17.26 -18.85 15.78
N GLU A 122 -16.42 -19.43 16.63
CA GLU A 122 -15.53 -18.69 17.55
C GLU A 122 -14.15 -18.38 16.95
N ARG A 123 -14.04 -18.43 15.61
CA ARG A 123 -12.79 -18.20 14.89
C ARG A 123 -12.95 -17.07 13.90
N ILE A 124 -11.89 -16.31 13.73
CA ILE A 124 -11.80 -15.26 12.72
C ILE A 124 -10.62 -15.55 11.81
N PHE A 125 -10.81 -15.37 10.52
CA PHE A 125 -9.82 -15.58 9.48
C PHE A 125 -9.63 -14.31 8.68
N ALA A 126 -8.39 -13.93 8.41
CA ALA A 126 -8.04 -12.93 7.42
C ALA A 126 -7.58 -13.62 6.13
N ILE A 127 -8.07 -13.13 4.99
CA ILE A 127 -7.81 -13.67 3.67
C ILE A 127 -7.28 -12.55 2.78
N TYR A 128 -6.17 -12.82 2.13
CA TYR A 128 -5.56 -11.92 1.16
C TYR A 128 -4.96 -12.73 0.01
N GLY A 129 -5.48 -12.54 -1.21
CA GLY A 129 -5.11 -13.38 -2.36
C GLY A 129 -5.33 -14.87 -2.06
N THR A 130 -4.23 -15.63 -1.97
CA THR A 130 -4.23 -17.06 -1.62
C THR A 130 -3.93 -17.35 -0.15
N LEU A 131 -3.56 -16.34 0.64
CA LEU A 131 -3.25 -16.48 2.06
C LEU A 131 -4.54 -16.52 2.87
N ILE A 132 -4.64 -17.50 3.78
CA ILE A 132 -5.73 -17.63 4.75
C ILE A 132 -5.09 -17.81 6.12
N ASN A 133 -5.31 -16.83 7.01
CA ASN A 133 -4.70 -16.79 8.33
C ASN A 133 -5.79 -16.76 9.41
N GLU A 134 -5.78 -17.71 10.33
CA GLU A 134 -6.62 -17.64 11.52
C GLU A 134 -6.03 -16.63 12.50
N LEU A 135 -6.83 -15.63 12.89
CA LEU A 135 -6.42 -14.63 13.86
C LEU A 135 -6.41 -15.26 15.25
N LYS A 136 -5.22 -15.42 15.84
CA LYS A 136 -5.05 -15.96 17.19
C LYS A 136 -5.10 -14.84 18.23
N GLY A 137 -5.72 -15.12 19.37
CA GLY A 137 -5.77 -14.18 20.50
C GLY A 137 -6.78 -13.04 20.37
N VAL A 138 -7.64 -13.08 19.35
CA VAL A 138 -8.80 -12.19 19.21
C VAL A 138 -10.06 -12.87 19.72
N ASP A 139 -10.98 -12.09 20.29
CA ASP A 139 -12.29 -12.55 20.71
C ASP A 139 -13.33 -12.30 19.63
N TYR A 140 -13.99 -13.39 19.22
CA TYR A 140 -14.92 -13.36 18.09
C TYR A 140 -16.17 -12.51 18.32
N ASN A 141 -16.58 -12.29 19.57
CA ASN A 141 -17.78 -11.52 19.89
C ASN A 141 -17.53 -10.03 19.84
N THR A 142 -16.31 -9.60 20.17
CA THR A 142 -15.93 -8.19 20.27
C THR A 142 -15.12 -7.70 19.08
N PHE A 143 -14.67 -8.59 18.19
CA PHE A 143 -13.94 -8.21 16.99
C PHE A 143 -14.79 -7.35 16.05
N LYS A 144 -14.25 -6.18 15.70
CA LYS A 144 -14.88 -5.21 14.82
C LYS A 144 -13.85 -4.68 13.83
N LEU A 145 -14.05 -4.98 12.55
CA LEU A 145 -13.23 -4.44 11.47
C LEU A 145 -13.60 -2.98 11.19
N ILE A 146 -12.62 -2.08 11.28
CA ILE A 146 -12.80 -0.64 11.05
C ILE A 146 -12.46 -0.29 9.61
N SER A 147 -11.29 -0.72 9.13
CA SER A 147 -10.82 -0.60 7.75
C SER A 147 -10.19 -1.92 7.28
N GLU A 148 -9.66 -1.98 6.06
CA GLU A 148 -8.92 -3.17 5.58
C GLU A 148 -7.69 -3.51 6.44
N ASP A 149 -7.13 -2.49 7.09
CA ASP A 149 -5.88 -2.59 7.84
C ASP A 149 -6.08 -2.44 9.35
N VAL A 150 -7.29 -2.15 9.83
CA VAL A 150 -7.50 -1.85 11.25
C VAL A 150 -8.71 -2.57 11.80
N ALA A 151 -8.54 -3.28 12.92
CA ALA A 151 -9.64 -3.86 13.70
C ALA A 151 -9.54 -3.50 15.18
N LEU A 152 -10.68 -3.55 15.85
CA LEU A 152 -10.80 -3.48 17.30
C LEU A 152 -11.20 -4.84 17.84
N ASP A 153 -10.68 -5.20 19.01
CA ASP A 153 -11.18 -6.34 19.76
C ASP A 153 -10.98 -6.09 21.26
N LYS A 154 -12.09 -6.08 22.00
CA LYS A 154 -12.15 -5.63 23.41
C LYS A 154 -11.54 -4.25 23.55
N ASP A 155 -10.48 -4.12 24.34
CA ASP A 155 -9.72 -2.91 24.61
C ASP A 155 -8.55 -2.69 23.63
N LYS A 156 -8.38 -3.58 22.64
CA LYS A 156 -7.20 -3.60 21.76
C LYS A 156 -7.52 -3.05 20.39
N ILE A 157 -6.51 -2.40 19.80
CA ILE A 157 -6.50 -1.94 18.42
C ILE A 157 -5.43 -2.76 17.69
N TYR A 158 -5.82 -3.38 16.58
CA TYR A 158 -4.96 -4.19 15.73
C TYR A 158 -4.76 -3.51 14.38
N ILE A 159 -3.52 -3.57 13.89
CA ILE A 159 -3.18 -3.21 12.51
C ILE A 159 -2.79 -4.46 11.73
N PHE A 160 -3.21 -4.54 10.48
CA PHE A 160 -2.91 -5.63 9.57
C PHE A 160 -1.96 -5.15 8.48
N GLY A 161 -0.89 -5.89 8.27
CA GLY A 161 0.08 -5.62 7.21
C GLY A 161 0.23 -6.80 6.27
N ILE A 162 0.75 -6.50 5.09
CA ILE A 162 1.35 -7.51 4.22
C ILE A 162 2.82 -7.13 4.10
N GLY A 163 3.69 -8.03 4.53
CA GLY A 163 5.12 -7.83 4.40
C GLY A 163 5.76 -8.82 3.44
N GLU A 164 7.02 -8.58 3.13
CA GLU A 164 7.92 -9.50 2.43
C GLU A 164 9.01 -9.92 3.42
N ILE A 165 9.25 -11.22 3.59
CA ILE A 165 10.39 -11.70 4.39
C ILE A 165 11.59 -11.84 3.45
N ILE A 166 12.67 -11.12 3.76
CA ILE A 166 13.96 -11.32 3.08
C ILE A 166 14.75 -12.34 3.87
N VAL A 167 14.94 -13.53 3.30
CA VAL A 167 15.92 -14.51 3.78
C VAL A 167 17.09 -14.48 2.79
N GLU A 168 18.31 -14.78 3.25
CA GLU A 168 19.60 -14.57 2.55
C GLU A 168 19.73 -15.14 1.12
N GLN A 169 18.76 -15.90 0.60
CA GLN A 169 18.85 -16.59 -0.70
C GLN A 169 17.84 -16.16 -1.78
N GLY A 170 17.24 -14.98 -1.65
CA GLY A 170 16.56 -14.33 -2.77
C GLY A 170 15.09 -14.72 -2.94
N TYR A 171 14.23 -13.78 -2.55
CA TYR A 171 12.78 -13.72 -2.76
C TYR A 171 11.89 -14.72 -2.00
N HIS A 172 10.95 -14.20 -1.20
CA HIS A 172 9.85 -14.97 -0.61
C HIS A 172 8.50 -14.26 -0.71
N GLY A 173 7.44 -15.06 -0.79
CA GLY A 173 6.07 -14.60 -0.98
C GLY A 173 5.49 -13.79 0.19
N PRO A 174 4.32 -13.16 -0.02
CA PRO A 174 3.70 -12.28 0.97
C PRO A 174 3.38 -13.03 2.27
N TYR A 175 3.58 -12.38 3.42
CA TYR A 175 3.04 -12.85 4.70
C TYR A 175 2.03 -11.86 5.26
N PHE A 176 1.05 -12.39 5.98
CA PHE A 176 0.08 -11.57 6.71
C PHE A 176 0.59 -11.29 8.11
N SER A 177 0.64 -10.02 8.50
CA SER A 177 0.91 -9.62 9.88
C SER A 177 -0.35 -9.06 10.54
N MET A 178 -0.48 -9.36 11.83
CA MET A 178 -1.46 -8.74 12.71
C MET A 178 -0.72 -8.30 13.96
N GLU A 179 -0.66 -6.99 14.18
CA GLU A 179 0.08 -6.42 15.30
C GLU A 179 -0.85 -5.59 16.17
N LYS A 180 -0.68 -5.71 17.49
CA LYS A 180 -1.41 -4.87 18.44
C LYS A 180 -0.72 -3.51 18.51
N ILE A 181 -1.49 -2.43 18.30
CA ILE A 181 -0.98 -1.08 18.49
C ILE A 181 -0.73 -0.83 19.99
N THR A 182 0.49 -0.40 20.32
CA THR A 182 0.88 -0.04 21.68
C THR A 182 0.91 1.49 21.87
N GLY A 183 1.03 1.97 23.11
CA GLY A 183 1.08 3.41 23.41
C GLY A 183 -0.26 4.15 23.39
N THR A 184 -1.37 3.43 23.23
CA THR A 184 -2.74 3.95 23.37
C THR A 184 -3.39 3.41 24.64
N PRO A 185 -4.34 4.15 25.25
CA PRO A 185 -5.25 3.58 26.22
C PRO A 185 -6.24 2.58 25.54
N PRO A 186 -7.00 1.79 26.32
CA PRO A 186 -8.09 0.95 25.81
C PRO A 186 -8.94 1.62 24.73
N ALA A 187 -9.31 0.86 23.70
CA ALA A 187 -10.19 1.34 22.64
C ALA A 187 -11.62 1.54 23.18
N GLU A 188 -12.04 2.80 23.43
CA GLU A 188 -13.41 3.12 23.86
C GLU A 188 -14.20 3.87 22.78
N ASP A 189 -13.63 4.95 22.24
CA ASP A 189 -14.25 5.82 21.22
C ASP A 189 -13.42 5.93 19.93
N PHE A 190 -12.69 4.86 19.59
CA PHE A 190 -11.77 4.81 18.46
C PHE A 190 -12.42 5.27 17.15
N LYS A 191 -11.78 6.26 16.51
CA LYS A 191 -12.20 6.81 15.23
C LYS A 191 -11.01 7.03 14.33
N PHE A 192 -11.00 6.32 13.21
CA PHE A 192 -10.01 6.50 12.16
C PHE A 192 -10.21 7.85 11.43
N ILE A 193 -9.15 8.61 11.19
CA ILE A 193 -9.25 9.97 10.60
C ILE A 193 -8.95 9.96 9.10
N ASN A 194 -8.04 9.13 8.62
CA ASN A 194 -7.75 9.10 7.18
C ASN A 194 -7.16 7.78 6.67
N GLU A 195 -7.73 7.31 5.57
CA GLU A 195 -7.26 6.19 4.73
C GLU A 195 -6.61 6.78 3.48
N ASN A 196 -5.43 6.28 3.09
CA ASN A 196 -4.85 6.54 1.76
C ASN A 196 -4.44 7.98 1.42
N LEU A 197 -3.55 8.58 2.21
CA LEU A 197 -2.58 9.51 1.62
C LEU A 197 -1.29 8.69 1.42
N LYS A 198 -0.95 8.42 0.15
CA LYS A 198 0.13 7.49 -0.29
C LYS A 198 1.50 7.71 0.38
N HIS A 199 1.69 8.84 1.04
CA HIS A 199 2.95 9.25 1.67
C HIS A 199 2.75 9.83 3.08
N ASN A 200 1.73 9.38 3.82
CA ASN A 200 1.41 9.92 5.14
C ASN A 200 1.38 8.88 6.26
N LYS A 201 1.57 9.38 7.48
CA LYS A 201 1.25 8.65 8.71
C LYS A 201 -0.23 8.32 8.82
N MET A 202 -0.52 7.24 9.53
CA MET A 202 -1.88 6.89 9.95
C MET A 202 -2.26 7.74 11.16
N PHE A 203 -3.46 8.34 11.14
CA PHE A 203 -4.00 9.15 12.23
C PHE A 203 -5.36 8.64 12.70
N PHE A 204 -5.60 8.70 14.01
CA PHE A 204 -6.85 8.28 14.62
C PHE A 204 -7.13 9.04 15.92
N GLU A 205 -8.40 9.11 16.30
CA GLU A 205 -8.82 9.52 17.64
C GLU A 205 -9.06 8.28 18.51
N ASN A 206 -8.65 8.35 19.78
CA ASN A 206 -9.06 7.41 20.82
C ASN A 206 -9.03 8.08 22.19
N ASN A 207 -9.95 7.74 23.07
CA ASN A 207 -10.25 8.41 24.34
C ASN A 207 -10.24 9.93 24.22
N LYS A 208 -10.98 10.45 23.24
CA LYS A 208 -11.08 11.87 22.88
C LYS A 208 -9.76 12.58 22.50
N LYS A 209 -8.64 11.86 22.43
CA LYS A 209 -7.31 12.36 22.05
C LYS A 209 -6.98 12.00 20.62
N LEU A 210 -5.98 12.68 20.05
CA LEU A 210 -5.50 12.47 18.70
C LEU A 210 -4.17 11.73 18.73
N TYR A 211 -4.00 10.73 17.85
CA TYR A 211 -2.79 9.92 17.74
C TYR A 211 -2.33 9.80 16.30
N PHE A 212 -1.02 9.56 16.14
CA PHE A 212 -0.45 9.04 14.89
C PHE A 212 0.32 7.75 15.16
N LEU A 213 0.47 6.95 14.12
CA LEU A 213 1.30 5.75 14.15
C LEU A 213 2.76 6.10 13.83
N SER A 214 3.64 5.80 14.78
CA SER A 214 5.09 6.02 14.72
C SER A 214 5.77 4.94 13.88
N ASP A 215 6.88 5.30 13.23
CA ASP A 215 7.70 4.39 12.40
C ASP A 215 8.58 3.44 13.24
N GLY A 216 8.07 2.92 14.36
CA GLY A 216 8.84 2.23 15.40
C GLY A 216 9.98 1.31 14.91
N TRP A 217 11.09 1.29 15.65
CA TRP A 217 12.17 0.34 15.41
C TRP A 217 11.68 -1.09 15.71
N LEU A 218 11.97 -2.06 14.83
CA LEU A 218 11.69 -3.50 14.99
C LEU A 218 10.23 -3.97 14.80
N ASN A 219 9.48 -3.41 13.83
CA ASN A 219 8.12 -3.85 13.46
C ASN A 219 7.05 -3.67 14.56
N GLU A 220 7.35 -2.95 15.64
CA GLU A 220 6.37 -2.61 16.66
C GLU A 220 5.59 -1.34 16.28
N TYR A 221 4.30 -1.53 16.01
CA TYR A 221 3.39 -0.42 15.72
C TYR A 221 3.02 0.32 17.00
N ARG A 222 3.66 1.46 17.23
CA ARG A 222 3.42 2.33 18.39
C ARG A 222 2.64 3.56 18.00
N ALA A 223 1.63 3.92 18.79
CA ALA A 223 0.95 5.20 18.66
C ALA A 223 1.58 6.27 19.55
N LYS A 224 1.65 7.50 19.05
CA LYS A 224 2.03 8.69 19.81
C LYS A 224 0.91 9.71 19.81
N GLU A 225 0.63 10.26 20.98
CA GLU A 225 -0.39 11.29 21.17
C GLU A 225 0.09 12.62 20.55
N LEU A 226 -0.71 13.18 19.65
CA LEU A 226 -0.51 14.52 19.10
C LEU A 226 -0.97 15.57 20.11
N LYS A 227 -0.04 16.03 20.95
CA LYS A 227 -0.29 17.06 21.95
C LYS A 227 -0.34 18.45 21.30
N ASN A 228 -1.14 19.35 21.88
CA ASN A 228 -1.21 20.76 21.49
C ASN A 228 -1.72 21.04 20.06
N ILE A 229 -2.42 20.09 19.45
CA ILE A 229 -3.09 20.25 18.16
C ILE A 229 -4.60 20.44 18.38
N ASP A 230 -5.21 21.44 17.73
CA ASP A 230 -6.66 21.60 17.78
C ASP A 230 -7.36 20.51 16.96
N LYS A 231 -7.73 19.44 17.65
CA LYS A 231 -8.45 18.27 17.11
C LYS A 231 -9.67 18.63 16.27
N LYS A 232 -10.43 19.68 16.62
CA LYS A 232 -11.64 20.05 15.88
C LYS A 232 -11.34 20.55 14.47
N THR A 233 -10.14 21.09 14.28
CA THR A 233 -9.69 21.66 12.99
C THR A 233 -8.52 20.89 12.40
N PHE A 234 -8.18 19.75 12.99
CA PHE A 234 -7.09 18.90 12.54
C PHE A 234 -7.34 18.43 11.12
N LYS A 235 -6.31 18.57 10.28
CA LYS A 235 -6.33 18.14 8.89
C LYS A 235 -4.96 17.57 8.52
N PRO A 236 -4.86 16.27 8.22
CA PRO A 236 -3.68 15.73 7.56
C PRO A 236 -3.62 16.23 6.12
N LEU A 237 -2.40 16.51 5.64
CA LEU A 237 -2.06 16.91 4.27
C LEU A 237 -1.05 15.92 3.70
N GLU A 238 -0.85 15.89 2.39
CA GLU A 238 0.16 15.02 1.76
C GLU A 238 1.58 15.26 2.28
N TYR A 239 2.45 14.25 2.09
CA TYR A 239 3.87 14.27 2.43
C TYR A 239 4.16 14.57 3.91
N GLU A 240 3.39 13.94 4.80
CA GLU A 240 3.61 14.03 6.26
C GLU A 240 3.52 15.47 6.81
N PHE A 241 2.74 16.33 6.15
CA PHE A 241 2.30 17.59 6.74
C PHE A 241 0.96 17.41 7.45
N ILE A 242 0.78 18.10 8.57
CA ILE A 242 -0.52 18.24 9.24
C ILE A 242 -0.77 19.71 9.55
N LYS A 243 -2.03 20.10 9.65
CA LYS A 243 -2.39 21.44 10.11
C LYS A 243 -3.59 21.43 11.02
N ASP A 244 -3.69 22.47 11.83
CA ASP A 244 -4.93 22.86 12.48
C ASP A 244 -5.27 24.31 12.10
N LYS A 245 -6.17 24.97 12.82
CA LYS A 245 -6.52 26.38 12.53
C LYS A 245 -5.41 27.39 12.85
N LYS A 246 -4.41 27.01 13.67
CA LYS A 246 -3.38 27.91 14.20
C LYS A 246 -2.02 27.70 13.55
N SER A 247 -1.68 26.47 13.23
CA SER A 247 -0.32 26.07 12.88
C SER A 247 -0.29 25.01 11.77
N VAL A 248 0.83 25.00 11.06
CA VAL A 248 1.22 23.90 10.17
C VAL A 248 2.38 23.16 10.84
N TYR A 249 2.41 21.85 10.70
CA TYR A 249 3.45 20.99 11.24
C TYR A 249 3.93 20.03 10.16
N TYR A 250 5.17 19.58 10.27
CA TYR A 250 5.76 18.53 9.45
C TYR A 250 6.27 17.42 10.36
N TYR A 251 6.32 16.20 9.86
CA TYR A 251 6.92 15.09 10.58
C TYR A 251 8.44 15.22 10.60
N ASN A 252 9.05 15.11 11.77
CA ASN A 252 10.49 15.04 11.95
C ASN A 252 10.86 13.61 12.37
N SER A 253 11.51 12.88 11.47
CA SER A 253 11.91 11.49 11.70
C SER A 253 13.05 11.31 12.72
N GLU A 254 13.84 12.35 13.02
CA GLU A 254 14.89 12.26 14.05
C GLU A 254 14.31 12.07 15.45
N ILE A 255 13.20 12.75 15.72
CA ILE A 255 12.51 12.71 17.02
C ILE A 255 11.20 11.92 16.97
N ASP A 256 10.86 11.42 15.78
CA ASP A 256 9.62 10.67 15.51
C ASP A 256 8.38 11.47 15.98
N ASP A 257 8.30 12.75 15.65
CA ASP A 257 7.21 13.63 16.10
C ASP A 257 6.91 14.76 15.11
N PHE A 258 5.77 15.41 15.26
CA PHE A 258 5.36 16.54 14.45
C PHE A 258 5.86 17.86 15.04
N VAL A 259 6.65 18.57 14.25
CA VAL A 259 7.26 19.85 14.63
C VAL A 259 6.57 20.98 13.88
N LYS A 260 6.31 22.08 14.59
CA LYS A 260 5.69 23.28 14.01
C LYS A 260 6.58 23.88 12.92
N LEU A 261 6.01 24.15 11.76
CA LEU A 261 6.67 24.86 10.67
C LEU A 261 6.60 26.37 10.94
N GLU A 262 7.70 26.93 11.44
CA GLU A 262 7.69 28.32 11.90
C GLU A 262 7.47 29.35 10.77
N GLY A 263 6.59 30.31 11.06
CA GLY A 263 6.20 31.38 10.14
C GLY A 263 5.41 30.94 8.90
N ALA A 264 4.91 29.71 8.84
CA ALA A 264 3.99 29.28 7.79
C ALA A 264 2.62 29.96 7.95
N ASP A 265 2.04 30.40 6.84
CA ASP A 265 0.68 30.95 6.83
C ASP A 265 -0.36 29.83 6.73
N THR A 266 -0.88 29.39 7.86
CA THR A 266 -1.79 28.23 7.96
C THR A 266 -3.04 28.32 7.08
N LYS A 267 -3.55 29.54 6.85
CA LYS A 267 -4.75 29.77 6.03
C LYS A 267 -4.50 29.46 4.56
N THR A 268 -3.33 29.83 4.04
CA THR A 268 -2.97 29.67 2.63
C THR A 268 -2.03 28.50 2.36
N PHE A 269 -1.55 27.83 3.40
CA PHE A 269 -0.66 26.68 3.24
C PHE A 269 -1.34 25.52 2.51
N GLU A 270 -0.69 25.07 1.44
CA GLU A 270 -1.07 23.95 0.62
C GLU A 270 0.15 23.13 0.17
N VAL A 271 -0.06 21.83 0.04
CA VAL A 271 0.93 20.91 -0.55
C VAL A 271 0.64 20.84 -2.04
N ILE A 272 1.68 21.05 -2.86
CA ILE A 272 1.56 21.23 -4.32
C ILE A 272 2.19 20.10 -5.14
N GLY A 273 2.60 19.01 -4.49
CA GLY A 273 3.12 17.81 -5.14
C GLY A 273 4.65 17.67 -5.05
N ASN A 274 5.13 16.44 -5.25
CA ASN A 274 6.56 16.11 -5.37
C ASN A 274 7.44 16.70 -4.24
N GLY A 275 6.96 16.62 -2.99
CA GLY A 275 7.66 17.15 -1.82
C GLY A 275 7.60 18.67 -1.66
N TYR A 276 6.98 19.41 -2.58
CA TYR A 276 6.81 20.86 -2.47
C TYR A 276 5.51 21.25 -1.79
N ALA A 277 5.57 22.33 -1.02
CA ALA A 277 4.43 23.01 -0.43
C ALA A 277 4.63 24.52 -0.56
N LYS A 278 3.54 25.29 -0.49
CA LYS A 278 3.63 26.75 -0.49
C LYS A 278 2.58 27.37 0.41
N ASP A 279 2.83 28.61 0.78
CA ASP A 279 1.83 29.52 1.30
C ASP A 279 1.94 30.86 0.57
N ARG A 280 1.16 31.87 0.98
CA ARG A 280 1.17 33.20 0.33
C ARG A 280 2.56 33.89 0.32
N ASN A 281 3.45 33.50 1.23
CA ASN A 281 4.73 34.15 1.52
C ASN A 281 5.94 33.33 1.07
N LYS A 282 5.87 31.99 1.12
CA LYS A 282 7.03 31.10 0.96
C LYS A 282 6.70 29.85 0.17
N ILE A 283 7.73 29.31 -0.49
CA ILE A 283 7.75 27.96 -1.02
C ILE A 283 8.66 27.12 -0.12
N TYR A 284 8.24 25.88 0.12
CA TYR A 284 8.90 24.91 0.95
C TYR A 284 9.18 23.65 0.13
N PHE A 285 10.32 23.01 0.40
CA PHE A 285 10.61 21.68 -0.09
C PHE A 285 10.91 20.74 1.07
N TYR A 286 10.24 19.60 1.11
CA TYR A 286 10.41 18.53 2.08
C TYR A 286 10.78 17.25 1.33
N ASP A 287 12.02 16.78 1.50
CA ASP A 287 12.53 15.61 0.77
C ASP A 287 11.89 14.34 1.31
N ILE A 288 10.92 13.76 0.59
CA ILE A 288 10.14 12.64 1.09
C ILE A 288 10.88 11.29 1.07
N PHE A 289 12.07 11.20 0.48
CA PHE A 289 12.78 9.91 0.31
C PHE A 289 14.04 9.77 1.18
N ARG A 290 14.44 10.80 1.94
CA ARG A 290 15.66 10.78 2.77
C ARG A 290 15.40 10.70 4.26
N ILE A 291 16.32 10.17 5.07
CA ILE A 291 16.17 10.21 6.54
C ILE A 291 16.54 11.62 7.06
N ASN A 292 16.09 12.02 8.26
CA ASN A 292 16.44 13.28 8.93
C ASN A 292 16.03 14.55 8.15
N LYS A 293 14.73 14.65 7.86
CA LYS A 293 14.18 15.66 6.95
C LYS A 293 13.71 16.90 7.70
N TYR A 294 13.98 18.04 7.09
CA TYR A 294 13.44 19.34 7.50
C TYR A 294 12.94 20.09 6.26
N PRO A 295 11.74 20.68 6.26
CA PRO A 295 11.31 21.53 5.17
C PRO A 295 12.29 22.70 5.02
N ILE A 296 12.87 22.84 3.83
CA ILE A 296 13.72 23.98 3.50
C ILE A 296 12.90 25.05 2.79
N LYS A 297 13.23 26.32 3.05
CA LYS A 297 12.69 27.44 2.27
C LYS A 297 13.35 27.44 0.89
N VAL A 298 12.53 27.47 -0.16
CA VAL A 298 12.99 27.61 -1.54
C VAL A 298 12.97 29.10 -1.90
N PHE A 299 14.12 29.61 -2.36
CA PHE A 299 14.25 31.00 -2.81
C PHE A 299 13.97 31.06 -4.32
N ALA A 300 12.68 31.08 -4.66
CA ALA A 300 12.19 31.15 -6.03
C ALA A 300 11.13 32.25 -6.20
N ASP A 301 10.93 32.71 -7.43
CA ASP A 301 9.81 33.56 -7.77
C ASP A 301 8.49 32.79 -7.63
N LYS A 302 7.74 33.14 -6.59
CA LYS A 302 6.50 32.43 -6.23
C LYS A 302 5.39 32.50 -7.27
N ASN A 303 5.40 33.53 -8.12
CA ASN A 303 4.32 33.78 -9.08
C ASN A 303 4.49 32.92 -10.33
N SER A 304 5.74 32.59 -10.68
CA SER A 304 6.09 31.73 -11.82
C SER A 304 6.45 30.30 -11.42
N PHE A 305 6.51 30.00 -10.12
CA PHE A 305 6.90 28.68 -9.63
C PHE A 305 5.93 27.58 -10.06
N THR A 306 6.47 26.58 -10.76
CA THR A 306 5.75 25.39 -11.24
C THR A 306 6.58 24.14 -11.00
N ILE A 307 5.91 23.01 -10.78
CA ILE A 307 6.55 21.72 -10.51
C ILE A 307 6.47 20.88 -11.77
N PHE A 308 7.56 20.21 -12.11
CA PHE A 308 7.53 19.19 -13.15
C PHE A 308 6.82 17.94 -12.62
N GLU A 309 5.92 17.39 -13.43
CA GLU A 309 5.10 16.24 -13.04
C GLU A 309 5.95 15.02 -12.66
N ASN A 310 7.04 14.78 -13.40
CA ASN A 310 7.87 13.60 -13.24
C ASN A 310 9.14 13.91 -12.46
N MET A 311 9.44 13.03 -11.51
CA MET A 311 10.73 12.91 -10.84
C MET A 311 11.72 12.16 -11.72
N ASP A 312 13.01 12.21 -11.37
CA ASP A 312 13.96 11.25 -11.94
C ASP A 312 13.77 9.83 -11.37
N ALA A 313 14.46 8.86 -11.94
CA ALA A 313 14.41 7.45 -11.52
C ALA A 313 14.68 7.24 -10.00
N GLU A 314 15.40 8.17 -9.37
CA GLU A 314 15.80 8.10 -7.97
C GLU A 314 14.82 8.85 -7.04
N GLY A 315 13.77 9.47 -7.60
CA GLY A 315 12.73 10.16 -6.85
C GLY A 315 13.05 11.63 -6.54
N PHE A 316 14.02 12.22 -7.25
CA PHE A 316 14.30 13.64 -7.09
C PHE A 316 13.31 14.46 -7.91
N SER A 317 12.83 15.53 -7.28
CA SER A 317 11.73 16.35 -7.76
C SER A 317 12.27 17.64 -8.35
N TYR A 318 11.77 17.97 -9.55
CA TYR A 318 12.20 19.14 -10.29
C TYR A 318 11.10 20.20 -10.33
N ALA A 319 11.50 21.46 -10.29
CA ALA A 319 10.59 22.61 -10.40
C ALA A 319 11.28 23.72 -11.20
N LYS A 320 10.54 24.76 -11.55
CA LYS A 320 11.09 25.96 -12.17
C LYS A 320 10.35 27.20 -11.70
N ASP A 321 11.03 28.33 -11.71
CA ASP A 321 10.40 29.64 -11.75
C ASP A 321 10.69 30.32 -13.09
N LYS A 322 10.60 31.64 -13.19
CA LYS A 322 10.89 32.39 -14.42
C LYS A 322 12.37 32.45 -14.80
N ASP A 323 13.29 32.18 -13.87
CA ASP A 323 14.73 32.39 -14.05
C ASP A 323 15.55 31.10 -13.88
N HIS A 324 15.10 30.15 -13.07
CA HIS A 324 15.89 28.98 -12.66
C HIS A 324 15.11 27.67 -12.72
N ILE A 325 15.86 26.58 -12.94
CA ILE A 325 15.42 25.21 -12.66
C ILE A 325 15.89 24.82 -11.26
N TYR A 326 15.02 24.13 -10.53
CA TYR A 326 15.29 23.64 -9.19
C TYR A 326 15.24 22.11 -9.17
N CYS A 327 16.12 21.50 -8.38
CA CYS A 327 16.07 20.10 -8.01
C CYS A 327 16.06 20.00 -6.48
N ASN A 328 15.05 19.33 -5.92
CA ASN A 328 14.80 19.21 -4.48
C ASN A 328 14.94 20.56 -3.73
N GLY A 329 14.33 21.62 -4.28
CA GLY A 329 14.30 22.95 -3.69
C GLY A 329 15.58 23.78 -3.81
N LYS A 330 16.62 23.27 -4.48
CA LYS A 330 17.88 24.00 -4.75
C LYS A 330 18.02 24.27 -6.24
N ILE A 331 18.67 25.38 -6.60
CA ILE A 331 18.98 25.69 -8.01
C ILE A 331 19.82 24.55 -8.59
N LEU A 332 19.42 24.07 -9.77
CA LEU A 332 20.14 23.06 -10.53
C LEU A 332 21.16 23.76 -11.45
N GLU A 333 22.40 23.82 -10.99
CA GLU A 333 23.48 24.49 -11.72
C GLU A 333 23.73 23.85 -13.09
N GLY A 334 23.92 24.69 -14.10
CA GLY A 334 24.19 24.27 -15.48
C GLY A 334 22.96 23.79 -16.27
N ALA A 335 21.76 23.87 -15.70
CA ALA A 335 20.52 23.55 -16.39
C ALA A 335 20.18 24.58 -17.48
N ASP A 336 19.91 24.10 -18.70
CA ASP A 336 19.39 24.94 -19.77
C ASP A 336 17.87 25.11 -19.59
N TYR A 337 17.48 26.29 -19.08
CA TYR A 337 16.10 26.61 -18.72
C TYR A 337 15.08 26.32 -19.83
N GLU A 338 15.39 26.72 -21.07
CA GLU A 338 14.46 26.65 -22.20
C GLU A 338 14.20 25.21 -22.68
N SER A 339 15.21 24.35 -22.64
CA SER A 339 15.10 22.97 -23.13
C SER A 339 14.89 21.92 -22.05
N PHE A 340 14.88 22.33 -20.77
CA PHE A 340 14.70 21.42 -19.64
C PHE A 340 13.34 20.72 -19.67
N LYS A 341 13.36 19.39 -19.58
CA LYS A 341 12.16 18.56 -19.63
C LYS A 341 12.29 17.29 -18.79
N THR A 342 11.14 16.84 -18.32
CA THR A 342 10.97 15.56 -17.63
C THR A 342 10.04 14.68 -18.44
N SER A 343 10.28 13.37 -18.47
CA SER A 343 9.36 12.40 -19.09
C SER A 343 9.10 11.22 -18.17
N ARG A 344 7.87 10.69 -18.22
CA ARG A 344 7.46 9.52 -17.46
C ARG A 344 8.08 8.25 -18.06
N ASP A 345 8.52 7.37 -17.18
CA ASP A 345 8.89 6.00 -17.53
C ASP A 345 7.84 5.06 -16.92
N GLU A 346 7.05 4.43 -17.81
CA GLU A 346 5.91 3.57 -17.45
C GLU A 346 6.32 2.31 -16.68
N ARG A 347 7.62 2.00 -16.60
CA ARG A 347 8.13 0.90 -15.78
C ARG A 347 8.00 1.16 -14.28
N TYR A 348 7.85 2.42 -13.86
CA TYR A 348 7.65 2.77 -12.46
C TYR A 348 6.16 2.94 -12.13
N SER A 349 5.76 2.43 -10.97
CA SER A 349 4.40 2.60 -10.43
C SER A 349 4.09 4.05 -9.99
N ILE A 350 5.07 4.95 -10.06
CA ILE A 350 5.00 6.37 -9.66
C ILE A 350 5.54 7.25 -10.78
N ASN A 351 5.32 8.57 -10.70
CA ASN A 351 5.75 9.57 -11.69
C ASN A 351 7.28 9.75 -11.68
N LYS A 352 8.01 8.72 -12.10
CA LYS A 352 9.46 8.72 -12.27
C LYS A 352 9.80 8.53 -13.74
N GLY A 353 10.96 9.04 -14.15
CA GLY A 353 11.51 8.74 -15.47
C GLY A 353 12.80 9.50 -15.75
N THR A 354 12.90 10.07 -16.96
CA THR A 354 14.12 10.74 -17.42
C THR A 354 14.00 12.25 -17.32
N VAL A 355 15.12 12.89 -16.99
CA VAL A 355 15.23 14.34 -16.83
C VAL A 355 16.44 14.81 -17.62
N LYS A 356 16.24 15.77 -18.52
CA LYS A 356 17.29 16.26 -19.42
C LYS A 356 16.99 17.64 -19.96
N ASP A 357 18.02 18.27 -20.50
CA ASP A 357 17.93 19.42 -21.38
C ASP A 357 18.71 19.13 -22.68
N LYS A 358 18.98 20.16 -23.50
CA LYS A 358 19.72 20.00 -24.77
C LYS A 358 21.21 19.65 -24.59
N ASN A 359 21.78 19.96 -23.43
CA ASN A 359 23.20 19.79 -23.11
C ASN A 359 23.45 18.53 -22.26
N HIS A 360 22.55 18.22 -21.33
CA HIS A 360 22.79 17.26 -20.25
C HIS A 360 21.58 16.35 -19.98
N GLU A 361 21.86 15.13 -19.52
CA GLU A 361 20.89 14.33 -18.76
C GLU A 361 21.18 14.46 -17.26
N TYR A 362 20.14 14.42 -16.44
CA TYR A 362 20.24 14.60 -14.99
C TYR A 362 19.80 13.36 -14.22
N LEU A 363 20.51 13.10 -13.11
CA LEU A 363 20.15 12.09 -12.12
C LEU A 363 20.62 12.57 -10.75
N LYS A 364 19.78 12.49 -9.72
CA LYS A 364 20.12 12.91 -8.34
C LYS A 364 20.56 14.38 -8.24
N CYS A 365 19.93 15.28 -9.00
CA CYS A 365 20.32 16.69 -9.14
C CYS A 365 21.73 16.93 -9.70
N THR A 366 22.30 15.97 -10.43
CA THR A 366 23.65 16.10 -11.03
C THR A 366 23.61 15.73 -12.51
N ILE A 367 24.54 16.29 -13.28
CA ILE A 367 24.75 15.90 -14.68
C ILE A 367 25.22 14.44 -14.68
N LYS A 368 24.51 13.59 -15.40
CA LYS A 368 24.82 12.18 -15.56
C LYS A 368 26.06 12.03 -16.43
N THR A 369 27.18 11.63 -15.83
CA THR A 369 28.39 11.25 -16.54
C THR A 369 28.31 9.77 -16.92
N PHE A 370 28.54 9.46 -18.20
CA PHE A 370 28.59 8.09 -18.71
C PHE A 370 29.97 7.47 -18.53
#